data_AF-A0A923XG65-F1
#
_entry.id   AF-A0A923XG65-F1
#
_cell.length_a   1.000
_cell.length_b   1.000
_cell.length_c   1.000
_cell.angle_alpha   90.00
_cell.angle_beta   90.00
_cell.angle_gamma   90.00
#
_symmetry.space_group_name_H-M   'P 1'
#
loop_
_entity.id
_entity.type
_entity.pdbx_description
1 polymer ?
#
loop_
_entity_poly.entity_id
_entity_poly.type
_entity_poly.pdbx_seq_one_letter_code
_entity_poly.pdbx_strand_id
1 'polypeptide(L)'
;MLTIVAFIVALGLLIAVHEYGHYRVAVACGVKVLRFSVGFGKTLYRWQPKNPRPGQSTEFVIGVFPVGGYVKMLDEREGPVAPEERDRAFNTQPLRSRVAI
;
A
#
# COMPACT_ATOMS: atom_id res chain seq x y z
N MET A 1 20.96 2.10 -24.38
CA MET A 1 21.08 1.99 -22.91
C MET A 1 20.21 3.00 -22.18
N LEU A 2 20.24 4.30 -22.54
CA LEU A 2 19.38 5.33 -21.94
C LEU A 2 17.88 4.98 -21.98
N THR A 3 17.40 4.41 -23.09
CA THR A 3 15.98 4.03 -23.27
C THR A 3 15.49 2.99 -22.27
N ILE A 4 16.30 1.96 -21.98
CA ILE A 4 15.95 0.90 -21.02
C ILE A 4 15.90 1.48 -19.60
N VAL A 5 16.89 2.30 -19.23
CA VAL A 5 16.92 2.96 -17.93
C VAL A 5 15.72 3.90 -17.78
N ALA A 6 15.45 4.73 -18.79
CA ALA A 6 14.30 5.64 -18.79
C ALA A 6 12.97 4.88 -18.69
N PHE A 7 12.82 3.76 -19.39
CA PHE A 7 11.65 2.90 -19.31
C PHE A 7 11.44 2.35 -17.89
N ILE A 8 12.50 1.82 -17.26
CA ILE A 8 12.44 1.29 -15.90
C ILE A 8 12.04 2.39 -14.91
N VAL A 9 12.62 3.59 -15.04
CA VAL A 9 12.29 4.74 -14.18
C VAL A 9 10.85 5.19 -14.39
N ALA A 10 10.40 5.32 -15.65
CA ALA A 10 9.04 5.73 -15.96
C ALA A 10 8.01 4.72 -15.46
N LEU A 11 8.26 3.43 -15.67
CA LEU A 11 7.39 2.36 -15.18
C LEU A 11 7.34 2.34 -13.64
N GLY A 12 8.50 2.44 -12.98
CA GLY A 12 8.58 2.51 -11.52
C GLY A 12 7.82 3.71 -10.95
N LEU A 13 7.92 4.88 -11.60
CA LEU A 13 7.18 6.07 -11.22
C LEU A 13 5.67 5.90 -11.41
N LEU A 14 5.24 5.36 -12.54
CA LEU A 14 3.82 5.10 -12.82
C LEU A 14 3.21 4.17 -11.78
N ILE A 15 3.89 3.07 -11.46
CA ILE A 15 3.45 2.13 -10.42
C ILE A 15 3.41 2.81 -9.06
N ALA A 16 4.47 3.55 -8.68
CA ALA A 16 4.52 4.22 -7.40
C ALA A 16 3.35 5.21 -7.22
N VAL A 17 3.01 5.98 -8.27
CA VAL A 17 1.87 6.90 -8.27
C VAL A 17 0.55 6.15 -8.20
N HIS A 18 0.39 5.05 -8.96
CA HIS A 18 -0.81 4.22 -8.95
C HIS A 18 -1.09 3.65 -7.55
N GLU A 19 -0.12 2.95 -6.97
CA GLU A 19 -0.24 2.38 -5.63
C GLU A 19 -0.45 3.47 -4.57
N TYR A 20 0.19 4.63 -4.74
CA TYR A 20 0.00 5.76 -3.83
C TYR A 20 -1.44 6.28 -3.87
N GLY A 21 -2.11 6.23 -5.02
CA GLY A 21 -3.55 6.47 -5.14
C GLY A 21 -4.35 5.56 -4.22
N HIS A 22 -4.16 4.25 -4.34
CA HIS A 22 -4.81 3.24 -3.50
C HIS A 22 -4.57 3.47 -2.02
N TYR A 23 -3.31 3.70 -1.64
CA TYR A 23 -2.94 4.02 -0.27
C TYR A 23 -3.65 5.26 0.25
N ARG A 24 -3.68 6.33 -0.56
CA ARG A 24 -4.31 7.60 -0.17
C ARG A 24 -5.80 7.48 0.01
N VAL A 25 -6.49 6.76 -0.89
CA VAL A 25 -7.93 6.55 -0.80
C VAL A 25 -8.26 5.62 0.38
N ALA A 26 -7.48 4.56 0.59
CA ALA A 26 -7.66 3.65 1.72
C ALA A 26 -7.56 4.39 3.06
N VAL A 27 -6.50 5.18 3.24
CA VAL A 27 -6.31 5.99 4.45
C VAL A 27 -7.41 7.04 4.61
N ALA A 28 -7.88 7.66 3.52
CA ALA A 28 -8.99 8.63 3.57
C ALA A 28 -10.33 7.97 3.93
N CYS A 29 -10.54 6.71 3.53
CA CYS A 29 -11.71 5.92 3.89
C CYS A 29 -11.61 5.29 5.30
N GLY A 30 -10.54 5.55 6.05
CA GLY A 30 -10.35 4.99 7.39
C GLY A 30 -9.83 3.55 7.41
N VAL A 31 -9.46 2.98 6.27
CA VAL A 31 -8.89 1.63 6.19
C VAL A 31 -7.46 1.66 6.73
N LYS A 32 -7.14 0.73 7.63
CA LYS A 32 -5.76 0.57 8.14
C LYS A 32 -4.90 -0.10 7.08
N VAL A 33 -3.82 0.56 6.67
CA VAL A 33 -2.86 -0.01 5.72
C VAL A 33 -1.66 -0.55 6.49
N LEU A 34 -1.39 -1.85 6.31
CA LEU A 34 -0.31 -2.58 6.97
C LEU A 34 1.01 -2.41 6.21
N ARG A 35 0.97 -2.50 4.88
CA ARG A 35 2.16 -2.38 4.04
C ARG A 35 1.85 -1.67 2.73
N PHE A 36 2.74 -0.77 2.35
CA PHE A 36 2.81 -0.14 1.04
C PHE A 36 4.10 -0.59 0.36
N SER A 37 4.02 -1.29 -0.76
CA SER A 37 5.18 -1.80 -1.48
C SER A 37 5.24 -1.24 -2.89
N VAL A 38 6.39 -0.68 -3.26
CA VAL A 38 6.73 -0.36 -4.65
C VAL A 38 7.77 -1.38 -5.09
N GLY A 39 7.44 -2.15 -6.11
CA GLY A 39 8.24 -3.28 -6.57
C GLY A 39 7.93 -4.60 -5.85
N PHE A 40 8.44 -5.67 -6.44
CA PHE A 40 8.32 -7.05 -5.98
C PHE A 40 9.69 -7.68 -5.63
N GLY A 41 9.63 -8.88 -5.06
CA GLY A 41 10.80 -9.71 -4.75
C GLY A 41 11.47 -9.34 -3.44
N LYS A 42 12.80 -9.48 -3.38
CA LYS A 42 13.58 -9.18 -2.18
C LYS A 42 13.41 -7.70 -1.81
N THR A 43 13.08 -7.44 -0.54
CA THR A 43 13.06 -6.10 0.03
C THR A 43 14.47 -5.50 -0.01
N LEU A 44 14.62 -4.41 -0.76
CA LEU A 44 15.84 -3.61 -0.78
C LEU A 44 15.87 -2.67 0.41
N TYR A 45 14.72 -2.04 0.68
CA TYR A 45 14.60 -1.07 1.74
C TYR A 45 13.19 -1.12 2.33
N ARG A 46 13.11 -0.97 3.65
CA ARG A 46 11.83 -0.85 4.36
C ARG A 46 11.96 0.18 5.47
N TRP A 47 10.90 0.93 5.69
CA TRP A 47 10.83 1.88 6.78
C TRP A 47 9.39 2.07 7.26
N GLN A 48 9.25 2.53 8.50
CA GLN A 48 7.98 2.98 9.05
C GLN A 48 8.11 4.47 9.38
N PRO A 49 7.10 5.31 9.07
CA PRO A 49 7.14 6.73 9.40
C PRO A 49 7.25 6.92 10.91
N LYS A 50 8.13 7.82 11.36
CA LYS A 50 8.29 8.13 12.81
C LYS A 50 7.03 8.74 13.43
N ASN A 51 6.26 9.49 12.63
CA ASN A 51 5.00 10.09 13.03
C ASN A 51 3.91 9.64 12.05
N PRO A 52 3.37 8.42 12.20
CA PRO A 52 2.34 7.92 11.32
C PRO A 52 1.04 8.70 11.54
N ARG A 53 0.13 8.64 10.57
CA ARG A 53 -1.22 9.19 10.78
C ARG A 53 -1.90 8.44 11.94
N PRO A 54 -2.75 9.11 12.74
CA PRO A 54 -3.49 8.45 13.81
C PRO A 54 -4.22 7.22 13.29
N GLY A 55 -4.02 6.07 13.96
CA GLY A 55 -4.61 4.80 13.58
C GLY A 55 -3.97 4.08 12.39
N GLN A 56 -2.87 4.60 11.84
CA GLN A 56 -2.10 3.97 10.77
C GLN A 56 -0.76 3.47 11.29
N SER A 57 -0.34 2.29 10.83
CA SER A 57 0.99 1.74 11.07
C SER A 57 1.44 1.04 9.79
N THR A 58 1.78 1.85 8.81
CA THR A 58 2.12 1.38 7.45
C THR A 58 3.61 1.19 7.31
N GLU A 59 4.02 -0.03 6.97
CA GLU A 59 5.39 -0.33 6.54
C GLU A 59 5.54 0.00 5.06
N PHE A 60 6.47 0.91 4.72
CA PHE A 60 6.81 1.24 3.35
C PHE A 60 7.97 0.36 2.91
N VAL A 61 7.86 -0.24 1.72
CA VAL A 61 8.80 -1.21 1.17
C VAL A 61 9.16 -0.85 -0.26
N ILE A 62 10.44 -0.99 -0.59
CA ILE A 62 10.94 -0.94 -1.96
C ILE A 62 11.50 -2.33 -2.30
N GLY A 63 10.92 -2.97 -3.31
CA GLY A 63 11.35 -4.24 -3.87
C GLY A 63 12.37 -4.08 -4.99
N VAL A 64 13.07 -5.16 -5.33
CA VAL A 64 14.10 -5.16 -6.38
C VAL A 64 13.52 -5.10 -7.80
N PHE A 65 12.32 -5.66 -8.02
CA PHE A 65 11.70 -5.70 -9.34
C PHE A 65 10.66 -4.60 -9.51
N PRO A 66 10.82 -3.64 -10.44
CA PRO A 66 9.93 -2.49 -10.60
C PRO A 66 8.69 -2.81 -11.45
N VAL A 67 8.25 -4.07 -11.51
CA VAL A 67 7.18 -4.56 -12.41
C VAL A 67 5.79 -4.58 -11.74
N GLY A 68 5.67 -3.96 -10.57
CA GLY A 68 4.40 -3.64 -9.93
C GLY A 68 4.59 -3.27 -8.47
N GLY A 69 3.53 -3.33 -7.69
CA GLY A 69 3.52 -2.98 -6.27
C GLY A 69 2.25 -3.53 -5.64
N TYR A 70 2.06 -3.25 -4.36
CA TYR A 70 0.81 -3.57 -3.70
C TYR A 70 0.60 -2.76 -2.41
N VAL A 71 -0.66 -2.57 -2.06
CA VAL A 71 -1.11 -2.00 -0.79
C VAL A 71 -1.82 -3.07 0.02
N LYS A 72 -1.18 -3.59 1.06
CA LYS A 72 -1.78 -4.57 1.97
C LYS A 72 -2.57 -3.85 3.05
N MET A 73 -3.89 -4.02 3.01
CA MET A 73 -4.83 -3.46 3.97
C MET A 73 -5.14 -4.47 5.06
N LEU A 74 -5.60 -3.98 6.21
CA LEU A 74 -6.16 -4.83 7.25
C LEU A 74 -7.45 -5.46 6.71
N ASP A 75 -7.55 -6.78 6.73
CA ASP A 75 -8.74 -7.50 6.26
C ASP A 75 -8.93 -8.77 7.10
N GLU A 76 -10.15 -9.00 7.58
CA GLU A 76 -10.50 -10.17 8.39
C GLU A 76 -10.40 -11.49 7.63
N ARG A 77 -10.39 -11.46 6.29
CA ARG A 77 -10.24 -12.63 5.43
C ARG A 77 -8.78 -13.09 5.33
N GLU A 78 -7.83 -12.19 5.54
CA GLU A 78 -6.39 -12.50 5.46
C GLU A 78 -5.79 -12.92 6.81
N GLY A 79 -6.49 -12.65 7.92
CA GLY A 79 -6.03 -13.01 9.27
C GLY A 79 -6.92 -12.46 10.38
N PRO A 80 -6.66 -12.85 11.64
CA PRO A 80 -7.42 -12.36 12.78
C PRO A 80 -7.21 -10.86 12.98
N VAL A 81 -8.31 -10.12 13.15
CA VAL A 81 -8.33 -8.68 13.43
C VAL A 81 -8.87 -8.44 14.84
N ALA A 82 -8.16 -7.62 15.62
CA ALA A 82 -8.60 -7.23 16.95
C ALA A 82 -9.97 -6.53 16.89
N PRO A 83 -10.89 -6.77 17.84
CA PRO A 83 -12.23 -6.16 17.82
C PRO A 83 -12.22 -4.64 17.68
N GLU A 84 -11.20 -3.99 18.26
CA GLU A 84 -10.98 -2.54 18.26
C GLU A 84 -10.56 -1.96 16.90
N GLU A 85 -10.13 -2.80 15.96
CA GLU A 85 -9.65 -2.37 14.63
C GLU A 85 -10.56 -2.84 13.49
N ARG A 86 -11.66 -3.54 13.79
CA ARG A 86 -12.59 -4.08 12.78
C ARG A 86 -13.28 -3.00 11.96
N ASP A 87 -13.53 -1.84 12.55
CA ASP A 87 -14.05 -0.66 11.86
C ASP A 87 -13.09 -0.12 10.79
N ARG A 88 -11.81 -0.50 10.85
CA ARG A 88 -10.75 -0.11 9.91
C ARG A 88 -10.34 -1.23 8.95
N ALA A 89 -10.99 -2.40 9.04
CA ALA A 89 -10.75 -3.49 8.11
C ALA A 89 -11.37 -3.14 6.74
N PHE A 90 -10.73 -3.56 5.65
CA PHE A 90 -11.16 -3.27 4.28
C PHE A 90 -12.51 -3.93 3.97
N ASN A 91 -12.70 -5.18 4.41
CA ASN A 91 -13.90 -5.96 4.15
C ASN A 91 -15.15 -5.41 4.85
N THR A 92 -15.00 -4.65 5.93
CA THR A 92 -16.11 -4.04 6.68
C THR A 92 -16.51 -2.67 6.14
N GLN A 93 -15.70 -2.08 5.25
CA GLN A 93 -16.00 -0.80 4.63
C GLN A 93 -17.19 -0.88 3.66
N PRO A 94 -17.94 0.22 3.48
CA PRO A 94 -18.99 0.29 2.48
C PRO A 94 -18.42 0.07 1.07
N LEU A 95 -19.24 -0.48 0.18
CA LEU A 95 -18.84 -0.81 -1.20
C LEU A 95 -18.22 0.37 -1.94
N ARG A 96 -18.73 1.60 -1.74
CA ARG A 96 -18.16 2.81 -2.35
C ARG A 96 -16.69 3.02 -2.01
N SER A 97 -16.28 2.72 -0.78
CA SER A 97 -14.91 2.87 -0.33
C SER A 97 -14.04 1.76 -0.91
N ARG A 98 -14.55 0.53 -0.92
CA ARG A 98 -13.84 -0.64 -1.46
C ARG A 98 -13.65 -0.63 -2.97
N VAL A 99 -14.50 0.10 -3.70
CA VAL A 99 -14.41 0.27 -5.16
C VAL A 99 -13.59 1.52 -5.54
N ALA A 100 -13.54 2.52 -4.66
CA ALA A 100 -12.73 3.72 -4.89
C ALA A 100 -11.24 3.50 -4.63
N ILE A 101 -10.94 2.54 -3.76
CA ILE A 101 -9.62 1.93 -3.59
C ILE A 101 -9.47 0.89 -4.70
#